data_AF-A0A520B9V4-F1
#
_entry.id   AF-A0A520B9V4-F1
#
_cell.length_a   1.000
_cell.length_b   1.000
_cell.length_c   1.000
_cell.angle_alpha   90.00
_cell.angle_beta   90.00
_cell.angle_gamma   90.00
#
_symmetry.space_group_name_H-M   'P 1'
#
loop_
_entity.id
_entity.type
_entity.pdbx_description
1 polymer ?
#
loop_
_entity_poly.entity_id
_entity_poly.type
_entity_poly.pdbx_seq_one_letter_code
_entity_poly.pdbx_strand_id
1 'polypeptide(L)'
;MNLRLLSFAFPIGLLIASISFLGEPKPISKTEKGKYFKIAVISDLNAGYGDTHYNPDVAATLNELKSIKPDMILCAGDMVAGQKATLTQQNLDSMWMSFEQQILSPIKAMKIPFGFTVGNHDASPNFLKDRATAKQFWLKNKDDLNLAFVDQTNYPFYYS
;
A
#
# COMPACT_ATOMS: atom_id res chain seq x y z
N MET A 1 -13.51 57.19 36.97
CA MET A 1 -12.70 56.06 36.49
C MET A 1 -13.18 55.72 35.09
N ASN A 2 -12.38 56.06 34.08
CA ASN A 2 -12.72 55.92 32.67
C ASN A 2 -12.72 54.43 32.27
N LEU A 3 -13.80 53.93 31.69
CA LEU A 3 -13.76 52.68 30.91
C LEU A 3 -14.31 52.96 29.51
N ARG A 4 -13.38 53.09 28.56
CA ARG A 4 -13.66 53.14 27.13
C ARG A 4 -13.97 51.73 26.66
N LEU A 5 -15.17 51.51 26.13
CA LEU A 5 -15.53 50.30 25.38
C LEU A 5 -14.84 50.37 24.01
N LEU A 6 -13.81 49.56 23.82
CA LEU A 6 -13.22 49.26 22.52
C LEU A 6 -14.11 48.24 21.81
N SER A 7 -14.82 48.71 20.78
CA SER A 7 -15.59 47.87 19.87
C SER A 7 -14.63 47.26 18.85
N PHE A 8 -14.44 45.93 18.89
CA PHE A 8 -13.75 45.19 17.83
C PHE A 8 -14.80 44.52 16.96
N ALA A 9 -15.12 45.15 15.83
CA ALA A 9 -15.81 44.49 14.74
C ALA A 9 -14.80 43.61 13.98
N PHE A 10 -14.89 42.28 14.15
CA PHE A 10 -14.23 41.35 13.25
C PHE A 10 -15.17 41.11 12.05
N PRO A 11 -14.82 41.48 10.82
CA PRO A 11 -15.58 41.05 9.67
C PRO A 11 -15.37 39.54 9.51
N ILE A 12 -16.49 38.81 9.55
CA ILE A 12 -16.57 37.39 9.20
C ILE A 12 -16.21 37.29 7.71
N GLY A 13 -14.94 37.01 7.42
CA GLY A 13 -14.47 36.64 6.10
C GLY A 13 -14.90 35.21 5.81
N LEU A 14 -15.90 35.03 4.95
CA LEU A 14 -16.26 33.74 4.39
C LEU A 14 -15.15 33.31 3.42
N LEU A 15 -14.20 32.50 3.89
CA LEU A 15 -13.18 31.90 3.05
C LEU A 15 -13.77 30.63 2.39
N ILE A 16 -14.31 30.77 1.18
CA ILE A 16 -14.61 29.61 0.34
C ILE A 16 -13.29 29.16 -0.28
N ALA A 17 -12.53 28.36 0.45
CA ALA A 17 -11.44 27.59 -0.14
C ALA A 17 -12.08 26.43 -0.91
N SER A 18 -12.17 26.57 -2.23
CA SER A 18 -12.45 25.45 -3.13
C SER A 18 -11.27 24.49 -3.05
N ILE A 19 -11.36 23.52 -2.15
CA ILE A 19 -10.45 22.38 -2.11
C ILE A 19 -10.85 21.47 -3.27
N SER A 20 -10.26 21.71 -4.44
CA SER A 20 -10.27 20.75 -5.54
C SER A 20 -9.32 19.61 -5.18
N PHE A 21 -9.76 18.69 -4.34
CA PHE A 21 -9.15 17.36 -4.26
C PHE A 21 -9.94 16.39 -5.13
N LEU A 22 -9.19 15.41 -5.65
CA LEU A 22 -9.59 14.31 -6.56
C LEU A 22 -9.40 14.62 -8.03
N GLY A 23 -8.13 14.65 -8.46
CA GLY A 23 -7.83 14.08 -9.77
C GLY A 23 -8.18 12.59 -9.70
N GLU A 24 -9.19 12.16 -10.45
CA GLU A 24 -9.57 10.76 -10.50
C GLU A 24 -8.37 9.88 -10.90
N PRO A 25 -8.24 8.66 -10.33
CA PRO A 25 -7.25 7.71 -10.80
C PRO A 25 -7.43 7.55 -12.31
N LYS A 26 -6.36 7.81 -13.08
CA LYS A 26 -6.41 7.67 -14.54
C LYS A 26 -6.87 6.24 -14.85
N PRO A 27 -8.03 6.07 -15.52
CA PRO A 27 -8.45 4.75 -15.96
C PRO A 27 -7.34 4.15 -16.81
N ILE A 28 -7.17 2.82 -16.75
CA ILE A 28 -6.30 2.11 -17.69
C ILE A 28 -6.79 2.48 -19.09
N SER A 29 -6.02 3.33 -19.78
CA SER A 29 -6.33 3.81 -21.11
C SER A 29 -6.52 2.61 -22.02
N LYS A 30 -7.63 2.56 -22.77
CA LYS A 30 -7.79 1.59 -23.86
C LYS A 30 -6.50 1.60 -24.66
N THR A 31 -5.88 0.44 -24.80
CA THR A 31 -4.67 0.28 -25.58
C THR A 31 -4.99 0.74 -27.01
N GLU A 32 -4.32 1.81 -27.45
CA GLU A 32 -4.29 2.15 -28.87
C GLU A 32 -3.84 0.90 -29.64
N LYS A 33 -4.40 0.65 -30.83
CA LYS A 33 -3.99 -0.49 -31.66
C LYS A 33 -2.45 -0.52 -31.74
N GLY A 34 -1.85 -1.58 -31.21
CA GLY A 34 -0.40 -1.77 -31.16
C GLY A 34 0.29 -1.44 -29.83
N LYS A 35 -0.42 -0.97 -28.81
CA LYS A 35 0.12 -0.77 -27.45
C LYS A 35 -0.19 -1.99 -26.58
N TYR A 36 0.83 -2.62 -26.02
CA TYR A 36 0.68 -3.71 -25.06
C TYR A 36 0.50 -3.16 -23.64
N PHE A 37 -0.31 -3.83 -22.83
CA PHE A 37 -0.40 -3.57 -21.40
C PHE A 37 0.60 -4.49 -20.67
N LYS A 38 1.53 -3.92 -19.91
CA LYS A 38 2.58 -4.66 -19.21
C LYS A 38 2.23 -4.81 -17.74
N ILE A 39 2.14 -6.05 -17.28
CA ILE A 39 1.97 -6.37 -15.87
C ILE A 39 3.29 -6.96 -15.39
N ALA A 40 3.89 -6.33 -14.38
CA ALA A 40 4.97 -6.95 -13.63
C ALA A 40 4.34 -7.81 -12.52
N VAL A 41 4.75 -9.07 -12.44
CA VAL A 41 4.34 -9.99 -11.37
C VAL A 41 5.56 -10.30 -10.53
N ILE A 42 5.46 -10.02 -9.23
CA ILE A 42 6.48 -10.31 -8.22
C ILE A 42 5.87 -11.19 -7.14
N SER A 43 6.69 -11.90 -6.37
CA SER A 43 6.25 -12.79 -5.29
C SER A 43 7.44 -13.14 -4.40
N ASP A 44 7.19 -13.78 -3.27
CA ASP A 44 8.21 -14.44 -2.45
C ASP A 44 9.36 -13.47 -2.11
N LEU A 45 8.99 -12.30 -1.61
CA LEU A 45 9.93 -11.23 -1.27
C LEU A 45 10.63 -11.51 0.05
N ASN A 46 9.91 -12.17 0.96
CA ASN A 46 10.31 -12.37 2.33
C ASN A 46 11.61 -13.19 2.46
N ALA A 47 12.28 -13.01 3.59
CA ALA A 47 13.45 -13.80 3.97
C ALA A 47 13.06 -14.83 5.05
N GLY A 48 13.79 -14.87 6.16
CA GLY A 48 13.50 -15.79 7.26
C GLY A 48 12.34 -15.36 8.15
N TYR A 49 11.78 -16.29 8.93
CA TYR A 49 10.71 -16.00 9.89
C TYR A 49 11.03 -14.84 10.84
N GLY A 50 10.17 -13.80 10.85
CA GLY A 50 10.35 -12.61 11.69
C GLY A 50 11.36 -11.59 11.15
N ASP A 51 11.94 -11.84 9.97
CA ASP A 51 12.97 -10.97 9.42
C ASP A 51 12.37 -9.65 8.91
N THR A 52 13.13 -8.58 9.12
CA THR A 52 12.77 -7.22 8.69
C THR A 52 13.68 -6.73 7.58
N HIS A 53 14.55 -7.57 7.05
CA HIS A 53 15.43 -7.26 5.94
C HIS A 53 15.07 -8.15 4.75
N TYR A 54 15.17 -7.57 3.56
CA TYR A 54 14.95 -8.29 2.30
C TYR A 54 16.30 -8.65 1.69
N ASN A 55 16.33 -9.69 0.86
CA ASN A 55 17.49 -9.98 0.04
C ASN A 55 17.80 -8.75 -0.86
N PRO A 56 19.08 -8.36 -1.05
CA PRO A 56 19.46 -7.29 -1.98
C PRO A 56 18.83 -7.38 -3.38
N ASP A 57 18.56 -8.59 -3.88
CA ASP A 57 17.92 -8.82 -5.17
C ASP A 57 16.49 -8.25 -5.24
N VAL A 58 15.79 -8.11 -4.11
CA VAL A 58 14.49 -7.46 -4.04
C VAL A 58 14.64 -5.97 -4.38
N ALA A 59 15.63 -5.29 -3.79
CA ALA A 59 15.90 -3.89 -4.09
C ALA A 59 16.40 -3.70 -5.54
N ALA A 60 17.18 -4.64 -6.07
CA ALA A 60 17.59 -4.65 -7.47
C ALA A 60 16.36 -4.77 -8.40
N THR A 61 15.45 -5.71 -8.11
CA THR A 61 14.20 -5.91 -8.85
C THR A 61 13.35 -4.64 -8.86
N LEU A 62 13.17 -3.97 -7.71
CA LEU A 62 12.44 -2.70 -7.65
C LEU A 62 13.07 -1.58 -8.50
N ASN A 63 14.40 -1.60 -8.65
CA ASN A 63 15.07 -0.67 -9.55
C ASN A 63 14.87 -1.05 -11.02
N GLU A 64 14.86 -2.32 -11.38
CA GLU A 64 14.58 -2.79 -12.73
C GLU A 64 13.15 -2.44 -13.18
N LEU A 65 12.17 -2.48 -12.28
CA LEU A 65 10.78 -2.08 -12.58
C LEU A 65 10.70 -0.66 -13.16
N LYS A 66 11.59 0.26 -12.74
CA LYS A 66 11.66 1.63 -13.28
C LYS A 66 12.05 1.65 -14.76
N SER A 67 12.90 0.71 -15.19
CA SER A 67 13.33 0.56 -16.59
C SER A 67 12.28 -0.18 -17.41
N ILE A 68 11.68 -1.23 -16.85
CA ILE A 68 10.60 -2.01 -17.49
C ILE A 68 9.38 -1.12 -17.74
N LYS A 69 9.08 -0.16 -16.86
CA LYS A 69 7.92 0.73 -16.92
C LYS A 69 6.61 -0.07 -17.10
N PRO A 70 6.25 -0.96 -16.16
CA PRO A 70 4.99 -1.68 -16.23
C PRO A 70 3.81 -0.70 -16.11
N ASP A 71 2.67 -1.08 -16.65
CA ASP A 71 1.42 -0.34 -16.48
C ASP A 71 0.72 -0.73 -15.16
N MET A 72 1.09 -1.88 -14.57
CA MET A 72 0.61 -2.38 -13.28
C MET A 72 1.64 -3.32 -12.65
N ILE A 73 1.71 -3.34 -11.32
CA ILE A 73 2.48 -4.34 -10.55
C ILE A 73 1.51 -5.20 -9.73
N LEU A 74 1.70 -6.52 -9.76
CA LEU A 74 1.00 -7.48 -8.92
C LEU A 74 2.01 -8.23 -8.04
N CYS A 75 1.75 -8.32 -6.74
CA CYS A 75 2.47 -9.19 -5.83
C CYS A 75 1.61 -10.42 -5.49
N ALA A 76 2.11 -11.62 -5.74
CA ALA A 76 1.34 -12.86 -5.55
C ALA A 76 1.38 -13.40 -4.11
N GLY A 77 2.04 -12.71 -3.18
CA GLY A 77 2.11 -13.08 -1.77
C GLY A 77 3.54 -13.13 -1.25
N ASP A 78 3.64 -13.57 0.01
CA ASP A 78 4.86 -13.75 0.78
C ASP A 78 5.74 -12.50 0.78
N MET A 79 5.11 -11.40 1.18
CA MET A 79 5.75 -10.10 1.41
C MET A 79 6.50 -10.11 2.74
N VAL A 80 5.98 -10.77 3.77
CA VAL A 80 6.62 -10.94 5.07
C VAL A 80 6.70 -12.41 5.46
N ALA A 81 7.58 -12.74 6.41
CA ALA A 81 7.79 -14.12 6.87
C ALA A 81 7.17 -14.35 8.26
N GLY A 82 5.83 -14.33 8.33
CA GLY A 82 5.06 -14.77 9.50
C GLY A 82 4.98 -16.30 9.59
N GLN A 83 3.91 -16.85 10.15
CA GLN A 83 3.66 -18.30 10.24
C GLN A 83 4.59 -19.04 11.22
N LYS A 84 5.11 -18.36 12.25
CA LYS A 84 5.89 -18.98 13.33
C LYS A 84 5.32 -18.65 14.70
N ALA A 85 4.97 -19.68 15.47
CA ALA A 85 4.23 -19.56 16.73
C ALA A 85 4.94 -18.69 17.80
N THR A 86 6.26 -18.58 17.73
CA THR A 86 7.05 -17.75 18.67
C THR A 86 7.06 -16.27 18.32
N LEU A 87 6.51 -15.85 17.17
CA LEU A 87 6.47 -14.44 16.78
C LEU A 87 5.47 -13.69 17.65
N THR A 88 5.95 -12.58 18.20
CA THR A 88 5.13 -11.64 18.98
C THR A 88 4.41 -10.66 18.06
N GLN A 89 3.40 -9.96 18.59
CA GLN A 89 2.74 -8.88 17.85
C GLN A 89 3.76 -7.83 17.36
N GLN A 90 4.73 -7.46 18.21
CA GLN A 90 5.78 -6.52 17.85
C GLN A 90 6.65 -7.01 16.68
N ASN A 91 6.90 -8.32 16.58
CA ASN A 91 7.61 -8.87 15.42
C ASN A 91 6.79 -8.71 14.15
N LEU A 92 5.49 -9.05 14.18
CA LEU A 92 4.59 -8.90 13.04
C LEU A 92 4.50 -7.44 12.58
N ASP A 93 4.31 -6.51 13.52
CA ASP A 93 4.24 -5.07 13.22
C ASP A 93 5.53 -4.57 12.59
N SER A 94 6.69 -5.05 13.08
CA SER A 94 8.00 -4.68 12.55
C SER A 94 8.21 -5.19 11.12
N MET A 95 7.76 -6.42 10.82
CA MET A 95 7.84 -6.97 9.47
C MET A 95 6.99 -6.16 8.47
N TRP A 96 5.74 -5.85 8.82
CA TRP A 96 4.85 -5.07 7.95
C TRP A 96 5.30 -3.62 7.82
N MET A 97 5.86 -3.02 8.87
CA MET A 97 6.50 -1.71 8.79
C MET A 97 7.71 -1.74 7.85
N SER A 98 8.50 -2.80 7.89
CA SER A 98 9.63 -2.99 6.97
C SER A 98 9.16 -3.12 5.52
N PHE A 99 8.12 -3.93 5.25
CA PHE A 99 7.49 -4.00 3.94
C PHE A 99 7.00 -2.63 3.44
N GLU A 100 6.35 -1.85 4.31
CA GLU A 100 5.87 -0.50 3.98
C GLU A 100 7.02 0.41 3.52
N GLN A 101 8.12 0.41 4.27
CA GLN A 101 9.25 1.31 4.05
C GLN A 101 10.10 0.88 2.85
N GLN A 102 10.43 -0.41 2.76
CA GLN A 102 11.41 -0.91 1.80
C GLN A 102 10.81 -1.26 0.44
N ILE A 103 9.51 -1.62 0.39
CA ILE A 103 8.86 -2.12 -0.84
C ILE A 103 7.69 -1.23 -1.25
N LEU A 104 6.69 -1.09 -0.38
CA LEU A 104 5.44 -0.41 -0.76
C LEU A 104 5.67 1.08 -1.03
N SER A 105 6.47 1.78 -0.22
CA SER A 105 6.74 3.20 -0.41
C SER A 105 7.47 3.49 -1.72
N PRO A 106 8.55 2.75 -2.09
CA PRO A 106 9.14 2.85 -3.43
C PRO A 106 8.16 2.58 -4.57
N ILE A 107 7.27 1.59 -4.44
CA ILE A 107 6.24 1.30 -5.45
C ILE A 107 5.21 2.45 -5.55
N LYS A 108 4.69 2.94 -4.42
CA LYS A 108 3.77 4.10 -4.39
C LYS A 108 4.40 5.32 -5.05
N ALA A 109 5.70 5.55 -4.87
CA ALA A 109 6.42 6.64 -5.51
C ALA A 109 6.47 6.55 -7.05
N MET A 110 6.31 5.35 -7.63
CA MET A 110 6.19 5.16 -9.08
C MET A 110 4.83 5.61 -9.63
N LYS A 111 3.81 5.79 -8.77
CA LYS A 111 2.43 6.16 -9.15
C LYS A 111 1.80 5.19 -10.16
N ILE A 112 2.16 3.92 -10.07
CA ILE A 112 1.62 2.81 -10.87
C ILE A 112 0.62 2.03 -10.00
N PRO A 113 -0.50 1.52 -10.56
CA PRO A 113 -1.39 0.60 -9.86
C PRO A 113 -0.65 -0.60 -9.27
N PHE A 114 -0.84 -0.86 -7.97
CA PHE A 114 -0.22 -1.97 -7.26
C PHE A 114 -1.27 -2.83 -6.56
N GLY A 115 -1.37 -4.10 -6.93
CA GLY A 115 -2.19 -5.07 -6.21
C GLY A 115 -1.33 -6.13 -5.54
N PHE A 116 -1.80 -6.68 -4.43
CA PHE A 116 -1.19 -7.86 -3.81
C PHE A 116 -2.24 -8.85 -3.29
N THR A 117 -1.90 -10.14 -3.29
CA THR A 117 -2.59 -11.17 -2.50
C THR A 117 -1.75 -11.48 -1.26
N VAL A 118 -2.34 -12.08 -0.23
CA VAL A 118 -1.56 -12.58 0.92
C VAL A 118 -1.22 -14.05 0.73
N GLY A 119 0.06 -14.39 0.88
CA GLY A 119 0.57 -15.75 0.85
C GLY A 119 0.46 -16.46 2.20
N ASN A 120 0.98 -17.68 2.28
CA ASN A 120 0.93 -18.47 3.51
C ASN A 120 1.76 -17.84 4.63
N HIS A 121 2.89 -17.21 4.30
CA HIS A 121 3.74 -16.57 5.31
C HIS A 121 3.15 -15.24 5.80
N ASP A 122 2.34 -14.57 4.99
CA ASP A 122 1.70 -13.32 5.37
C ASP A 122 0.52 -13.52 6.32
N ALA A 123 -0.29 -14.55 6.05
CA ALA A 123 -1.66 -14.60 6.57
C ALA A 123 -2.31 -16.01 6.54
N SER A 124 -1.55 -17.08 6.79
CA SER A 124 -2.12 -18.44 6.87
C SER A 124 -3.36 -18.53 7.79
N PRO A 125 -4.42 -19.28 7.43
CA PRO A 125 -5.67 -19.39 8.21
C PRO A 125 -5.51 -19.69 9.70
N ASN A 126 -4.53 -20.56 10.05
CA ASN A 126 -4.28 -20.99 11.42
C ASN A 126 -3.43 -20.00 12.24
N PHE A 127 -2.94 -18.92 11.63
CA PHE A 127 -2.09 -17.91 12.26
C PHE A 127 -2.88 -16.61 12.41
N LEU A 128 -3.74 -16.58 13.44
CA LEU A 128 -4.73 -15.50 13.62
C LEU A 128 -4.11 -14.12 13.83
N LYS A 129 -2.94 -14.04 14.48
CA LYS A 129 -2.23 -12.77 14.68
C LYS A 129 -1.71 -12.23 13.36
N ASP A 130 -1.05 -13.08 12.58
CA ASP A 130 -0.52 -12.77 11.25
C ASP A 130 -1.64 -12.26 10.33
N ARG A 131 -2.78 -12.98 10.28
CA ARG A 131 -3.98 -12.53 9.55
C ARG A 131 -4.51 -11.18 10.02
N ALA A 132 -4.57 -10.97 11.33
CA ALA A 132 -5.06 -9.71 11.89
C ALA A 132 -4.14 -8.54 11.51
N THR A 133 -2.82 -8.72 11.63
CA THR A 133 -1.84 -7.69 11.26
C THR A 133 -1.85 -7.41 9.75
N ALA A 134 -1.89 -8.45 8.91
CA ALA A 134 -2.02 -8.29 7.46
C ALA A 134 -3.30 -7.54 7.09
N LYS A 135 -4.42 -7.80 7.79
CA LYS A 135 -5.70 -7.11 7.55
C LYS A 135 -5.62 -5.64 7.95
N GLN A 136 -5.00 -5.34 9.09
CA GLN A 136 -4.77 -3.97 9.52
C GLN A 136 -3.89 -3.21 8.51
N PHE A 137 -2.81 -3.85 8.04
CA PHE A 137 -1.94 -3.30 7.02
C PHE A 137 -2.69 -3.00 5.72
N TRP A 138 -3.50 -3.95 5.23
CA TRP A 138 -4.35 -3.78 4.05
C TRP A 138 -5.31 -2.59 4.21
N LEU A 139 -6.08 -2.55 5.31
CA LEU A 139 -7.06 -1.48 5.55
C LEU A 139 -6.42 -0.10 5.65
N LYS A 140 -5.19 -0.01 6.19
CA LYS A 140 -4.42 1.23 6.25
C LYS A 140 -3.98 1.72 4.87
N ASN A 141 -3.67 0.81 3.94
CA ASN A 141 -2.96 1.15 2.69
C ASN A 141 -3.81 1.09 1.42
N LYS A 142 -4.96 0.41 1.44
CA LYS A 142 -5.76 0.10 0.24
C LYS A 142 -6.12 1.28 -0.64
N ASP A 143 -6.33 2.46 -0.04
CA ASP A 143 -6.78 3.66 -0.76
C ASP A 143 -5.64 4.37 -1.52
N ASP A 144 -4.38 4.01 -1.22
CA ASP A 144 -3.18 4.59 -1.83
C ASP A 144 -2.56 3.72 -2.93
N LEU A 145 -3.24 2.66 -3.35
CA LEU A 145 -2.70 1.67 -4.29
C LEU A 145 -2.97 1.96 -5.76
N ASN A 146 -3.64 3.08 -6.06
CA ASN A 146 -4.09 3.45 -7.40
C ASN A 146 -4.91 2.34 -8.09
N LEU A 147 -5.66 1.56 -7.32
CA LEU A 147 -6.56 0.53 -7.80
C LEU A 147 -8.01 0.99 -7.72
N ALA A 148 -8.78 0.70 -8.76
CA ALA A 148 -10.23 0.80 -8.73
C ALA A 148 -10.81 -0.62 -8.65
N PHE A 149 -11.36 -0.98 -7.49
CA PHE A 149 -11.93 -2.31 -7.28
C PHE A 149 -13.36 -2.40 -7.82
N VAL A 150 -13.63 -3.48 -8.57
CA VAL A 150 -15.01 -3.89 -8.90
C VAL A 150 -15.66 -4.59 -7.72
N ASP A 151 -14.91 -5.48 -7.06
CA ASP A 151 -15.27 -6.13 -5.79
C ASP A 151 -13.98 -6.33 -4.97
N GLN A 152 -14.04 -6.00 -3.68
CA GLN A 152 -12.95 -6.17 -2.73
C GLN A 152 -13.40 -6.84 -1.43
N THR A 153 -14.60 -7.45 -1.41
CA THR A 153 -15.23 -8.01 -0.20
C THR A 153 -14.31 -9.00 0.52
N ASN A 154 -13.62 -9.85 -0.23
CA ASN A 154 -12.69 -10.86 0.32
C ASN A 154 -11.22 -10.58 0.00
N TYR A 155 -10.92 -9.51 -0.73
CA TYR A 155 -9.56 -9.14 -1.10
C TYR A 155 -8.80 -8.54 0.11
N PRO A 156 -7.51 -8.84 0.32
CA PRO A 156 -6.62 -9.71 -0.47
C PRO A 156 -6.53 -11.17 0.02
N PHE A 157 -7.47 -11.64 0.85
CA PHE A 157 -7.37 -12.90 1.62
C PHE A 157 -7.93 -14.14 0.93
N TYR A 158 -8.70 -13.96 -0.13
CA TYR A 158 -9.20 -15.03 -0.98
C TYR A 158 -8.47 -14.85 -2.31
N TYR A 159 -8.20 -15.93 -3.05
CA TYR A 159 -7.33 -16.00 -4.25
C TYR A 159 -5.84 -16.30 -4.02
N SER A 160 -5.48 -16.82 -2.84
CA SER A 160 -4.22 -17.54 -2.61
C SER A 160 -4.40 -19.05 -2.47
#